data_AF-A0A930EAS2-F1
#
_entry.id   AF-A0A930EAS2-F1
#
_cell.length_a   1.000
_cell.length_b   1.000
_cell.length_c   1.000
_cell.angle_alpha   90.00
_cell.angle_beta   90.00
_cell.angle_gamma   90.00
#
_symmetry.space_group_name_H-M   'P 1'
#
loop_
_entity.id
_entity.type
_entity.pdbx_description
1 polymer ?
#
loop_
_entity_poly.entity_id
_entity_poly.type
_entity_poly.pdbx_seq_one_letter_code
_entity_poly.pdbx_strand_id
1 'polypeptide(L)'
;PAVGEGRTHALDGCCVVTVGRIVGFQEGVIDMSGPAADYCPFSKTVNLCVVIEPREGLETHVYEKAGRLAGLKVATFLGETVRNVEPDTLEVFETKPIFEQAAMYPDLPKIGYVHMLQSQGLLHDTYYYGVDAKQFVPTFMYPTEIMDGAIVSGNCVAPCDKVTTYHHLHNPVIEDCYKHHGKDINFMGVILTNENVFLADKERHSDMVAKLAEWMQLDGVLITEEGYGNPDTDLMMNCRKVERKGVKVVLITDEFPGKDGKSQSLADTCEEATALASCGQGNATLQFPVMDRIIGTMEYIENQIGGWAGCVNEDGSFEAEIQIIIASTIANGFNKLAARGY
;
A
#
# COMPACT_ATOMS: atom_id res chain seq x y z
N PRO A 1 -25.18 6.12 -8.08
CA PRO A 1 -24.31 5.30 -7.21
C PRO A 1 -23.31 6.21 -6.48
N ALA A 2 -23.23 6.08 -5.15
CA ALA A 2 -22.09 6.60 -4.40
C ALA A 2 -20.92 5.61 -4.50
N VAL A 3 -19.70 6.04 -4.17
CA VAL A 3 -18.55 5.13 -4.10
C VAL A 3 -18.82 4.05 -3.06
N GLY A 4 -18.52 2.80 -3.38
CA GLY A 4 -18.74 1.64 -2.52
C GLY A 4 -20.16 1.07 -2.55
N GLU A 5 -21.04 1.60 -3.41
CA GLU A 5 -22.41 1.13 -3.61
C GLU A 5 -22.68 0.70 -5.06
N GLY A 6 -23.34 -0.44 -5.23
CA GLY A 6 -23.82 -0.91 -6.53
C GLY A 6 -22.88 -1.94 -7.15
N ARG A 7 -22.52 -1.74 -8.42
CA ARG A 7 -21.74 -2.70 -9.20
C ARG A 7 -20.56 -1.99 -9.87
N THR A 8 -19.37 -2.53 -9.64
CA THR A 8 -18.11 -2.07 -10.22
C THR A 8 -17.59 -3.14 -11.15
N HIS A 9 -17.18 -2.75 -12.36
CA HIS A 9 -16.51 -3.65 -13.31
C HIS A 9 -15.02 -3.45 -13.18
N ALA A 10 -14.27 -4.55 -13.04
CA ALA A 10 -12.82 -4.55 -12.97
C ALA A 10 -12.22 -5.35 -14.13
N LEU A 11 -11.17 -4.81 -14.74
CA LEU A 11 -10.28 -5.55 -15.62
C LEU A 11 -9.16 -6.15 -14.78
N ASP A 12 -9.48 -7.25 -14.10
CA ASP A 12 -8.51 -7.90 -13.22
C ASP A 12 -7.35 -8.52 -14.02
N GLY A 13 -6.14 -8.46 -13.45
CA GLY A 13 -4.91 -8.89 -14.10
C GLY A 13 -4.33 -7.93 -15.15
N CYS A 14 -4.90 -6.72 -15.33
CA CYS A 14 -4.36 -5.67 -16.19
C CYS A 14 -4.03 -4.41 -15.38
N CYS A 15 -2.85 -3.82 -15.62
CA CYS A 15 -2.44 -2.59 -14.93
C CYS A 15 -2.01 -1.52 -15.93
N VAL A 16 -2.27 -0.26 -15.59
CA VAL A 16 -1.71 0.91 -16.27
C VAL A 16 -0.51 1.38 -15.47
N VAL A 17 0.68 1.37 -16.10
CA VAL A 17 1.93 1.72 -15.42
C VAL A 17 2.52 2.97 -16.08
N THR A 18 2.65 4.05 -15.32
CA THR A 18 3.39 5.24 -15.78
C THR A 18 4.88 4.98 -15.66
N VAL A 19 5.60 5.09 -16.77
CA VAL A 19 7.04 4.77 -16.85
C VAL A 19 7.80 5.89 -17.56
N GLY A 20 9.11 5.96 -17.34
CA GLY A 20 9.98 6.97 -17.95
C GLY A 20 10.80 7.70 -16.90
N ARG A 21 11.17 8.94 -17.19
CA ARG A 21 11.89 9.79 -16.23
C ARG A 21 10.89 10.36 -15.24
N ILE A 22 10.43 9.57 -14.27
CA ILE A 22 9.45 10.01 -13.27
C ILE A 22 10.14 10.91 -12.23
N VAL A 23 9.33 11.72 -11.55
CA VAL A 23 9.81 12.66 -10.54
C VAL A 23 10.30 11.90 -9.31
N GLY A 24 11.57 12.07 -8.96
CA GLY A 24 12.16 11.56 -7.72
C GLY A 24 12.93 10.25 -7.87
N PHE A 25 13.85 10.03 -6.93
CA PHE A 25 14.77 8.88 -6.87
C PHE A 25 14.16 7.69 -6.13
N GLN A 26 12.85 7.68 -5.92
CA GLN A 26 12.14 6.71 -5.07
C GLN A 26 11.01 5.97 -5.81
N GLU A 27 10.97 6.05 -7.14
CA GLU A 27 10.31 5.03 -7.96
C GLU A 27 11.09 3.72 -7.93
N GLY A 28 10.67 2.71 -8.70
CA GLY A 28 11.34 1.40 -8.73
C GLY A 28 11.22 0.68 -10.06
N VAL A 29 11.59 -0.60 -10.04
CA VAL A 29 11.57 -1.48 -11.21
C VAL A 29 10.46 -2.52 -11.12
N ILE A 30 9.94 -2.91 -12.28
CA ILE A 30 9.12 -4.11 -12.45
C ILE A 30 9.92 -5.04 -13.34
N ASP A 31 10.47 -6.09 -12.75
CA ASP A 31 11.09 -7.17 -13.51
C ASP A 31 10.01 -8.15 -13.96
N MET A 32 9.82 -8.28 -15.28
CA MET A 32 8.77 -9.13 -15.85
C MET A 32 9.20 -10.59 -16.00
N SER A 33 10.51 -10.86 -16.08
CA SER A 33 11.00 -12.19 -16.50
C SER A 33 12.34 -12.62 -15.91
N GLY A 34 13.08 -11.70 -15.28
CA GLY A 34 14.29 -12.01 -14.55
C GLY A 34 14.03 -12.48 -13.12
N PRO A 35 15.09 -12.61 -12.31
CA PRO A 35 15.00 -13.14 -10.95
C PRO A 35 14.11 -12.32 -10.01
N ALA A 36 13.93 -11.02 -10.28
CA ALA A 36 13.11 -10.14 -9.46
C ALA A 36 11.59 -10.32 -9.72
N ALA A 37 11.21 -11.01 -10.80
CA ALA A 37 9.81 -11.22 -11.16
C ALA A 37 9.00 -11.95 -10.07
N ASP A 38 9.62 -12.86 -9.33
CA ASP A 38 8.93 -13.60 -8.26
C ASP A 38 8.64 -12.74 -7.02
N TYR A 39 9.27 -11.58 -6.93
CA TYR A 39 9.08 -10.62 -5.84
C TYR A 39 8.11 -9.49 -6.21
N CYS A 40 7.82 -9.28 -7.50
CA CYS A 40 6.96 -8.18 -7.95
C CYS A 40 5.56 -8.70 -8.31
N PRO A 41 4.48 -8.25 -7.64
CA PRO A 41 3.10 -8.61 -8.01
C PRO A 41 2.77 -8.30 -9.48
N PHE A 42 3.34 -7.23 -10.01
CA PHE A 42 3.09 -6.75 -11.38
C PHE A 42 3.84 -7.54 -12.47
N SER A 43 4.68 -8.52 -12.11
CA SER A 43 5.30 -9.41 -13.12
C SER A 43 4.29 -10.37 -13.74
N LYS A 44 3.15 -10.58 -13.07
CA LYS A 44 2.08 -11.50 -13.51
C LYS A 44 0.90 -10.80 -14.17
N THR A 45 0.95 -9.47 -14.29
CA THR A 45 -0.11 -8.66 -14.88
C THR A 45 0.19 -8.29 -16.33
N VAL A 46 -0.85 -7.99 -17.10
CA VAL A 46 -0.72 -7.36 -18.41
C VAL A 46 -0.55 -5.86 -18.22
N ASN A 47 0.69 -5.40 -18.30
CA ASN A 47 1.03 -4.00 -18.06
C ASN A 47 0.93 -3.15 -19.34
N LEU A 48 0.00 -2.19 -19.35
CA LEU A 48 -0.06 -1.11 -20.33
C LEU A 48 0.83 0.03 -19.86
N CYS A 49 2.03 0.12 -20.43
CA CYS A 49 3.00 1.15 -20.07
C CYS A 49 2.70 2.49 -20.76
N VAL A 50 2.44 3.52 -19.95
CA VAL A 50 2.34 4.92 -20.39
C VAL A 50 3.71 5.55 -20.24
N VAL A 51 4.45 5.64 -21.34
CA VAL A 51 5.80 6.23 -21.37
C VAL A 51 5.67 7.75 -21.39
N ILE A 52 6.21 8.43 -20.37
CA ILE A 52 6.09 9.87 -20.19
C ILE A 52 7.48 10.52 -20.19
N GLU A 53 7.62 11.60 -20.95
CA GLU A 53 8.81 12.45 -20.96
C GLU A 53 8.40 13.89 -20.59
N PRO A 54 9.01 14.49 -19.55
CA PRO A 54 8.71 15.86 -19.19
C PRO A 54 9.32 16.82 -20.22
N ARG A 55 8.60 17.91 -20.50
CA ARG A 55 9.20 19.05 -21.18
C ARG A 55 10.33 19.63 -20.32
N GLU A 56 11.43 20.02 -20.95
CA GLU A 56 12.54 20.68 -20.26
C GLU A 56 12.06 21.90 -19.46
N GLY A 57 12.58 22.06 -18.24
CA GLY A 57 12.24 23.17 -17.34
C GLY A 57 10.88 23.08 -16.65
N LEU A 58 10.15 21.96 -16.79
CA LEU A 58 8.91 21.73 -16.07
C LEU A 58 9.17 21.55 -14.57
N GLU A 59 8.43 22.25 -13.73
CA GLU A 59 8.55 22.11 -12.29
C GLU A 59 8.14 20.70 -11.84
N THR A 60 8.94 20.12 -10.94
CA THR A 60 8.78 18.80 -10.32
C THR A 60 7.33 18.47 -9.95
N HIS A 61 6.66 19.37 -9.22
CA HIS A 61 5.28 19.15 -8.76
C HIS A 61 4.23 19.22 -9.89
N VAL A 62 4.49 19.99 -10.94
CA VAL A 62 3.62 20.06 -12.12
C VAL A 62 3.75 18.78 -12.92
N TYR A 63 4.97 18.29 -13.08
CA TYR A 63 5.24 17.06 -13.80
C TYR A 63 4.65 15.83 -13.09
N GLU A 64 4.84 15.70 -11.78
CA GLU A 64 4.26 14.63 -10.95
C GLU A 64 2.74 14.54 -11.19
N LYS A 65 2.04 15.67 -10.99
CA LYS A 65 0.60 15.76 -11.20
C LYS A 65 0.19 15.41 -12.64
N ALA A 66 0.96 15.84 -13.63
CA ALA A 66 0.68 15.53 -15.03
C ALA A 66 0.84 14.03 -15.32
N GLY A 67 1.88 13.40 -14.78
CA GLY A 67 2.13 11.97 -14.89
C GLY A 67 0.99 11.15 -14.28
N ARG A 68 0.61 11.47 -13.04
CA ARG A 68 -0.52 10.83 -12.34
C ARG A 68 -1.82 10.96 -13.12
N LEU A 69 -2.15 12.16 -13.59
CA LEU A 69 -3.38 12.39 -14.39
C LEU A 69 -3.33 11.68 -15.75
N ALA A 70 -2.16 11.51 -16.37
CA ALA A 70 -2.02 10.75 -17.60
C ALA A 70 -2.35 9.26 -17.36
N GLY A 71 -1.76 8.66 -16.32
CA GLY A 71 -2.05 7.29 -15.90
C GLY A 71 -3.54 7.08 -15.61
N LEU A 72 -4.14 7.96 -14.79
CA LEU A 72 -5.57 7.89 -14.45
C LEU A 72 -6.47 8.01 -15.68
N LYS A 73 -6.18 8.93 -16.62
CA LYS A 73 -6.97 9.06 -17.86
C LYS A 73 -6.92 7.80 -18.71
N VAL A 74 -5.75 7.17 -18.83
CA VAL A 74 -5.59 5.90 -19.56
C VAL A 74 -6.35 4.77 -18.86
N ALA A 75 -6.26 4.68 -17.52
CA ALA A 75 -6.99 3.70 -16.73
C ALA A 75 -8.51 3.87 -16.87
N THR A 76 -9.02 5.10 -16.78
CA THR A 76 -10.44 5.41 -17.03
C THR A 76 -10.85 5.01 -18.44
N PHE A 77 -10.08 5.40 -19.46
CA PHE A 77 -10.38 5.04 -20.85
C PHE A 77 -10.47 3.53 -21.03
N LEU A 78 -9.52 2.78 -20.47
CA LEU A 78 -9.51 1.31 -20.54
C LEU A 78 -10.72 0.70 -19.80
N GLY A 79 -11.03 1.16 -18.60
CA GLY A 79 -12.21 0.69 -17.84
C GLY A 79 -13.54 0.95 -18.56
N GLU A 80 -13.67 2.09 -19.25
CA GLU A 80 -14.86 2.39 -20.05
C GLU A 80 -15.08 1.39 -21.19
N THR A 81 -14.01 0.81 -21.75
CA THR A 81 -14.14 -0.17 -22.84
C THR A 81 -14.86 -1.46 -22.42
N VAL A 82 -14.91 -1.75 -21.12
CA VAL A 82 -15.54 -2.96 -20.56
C VAL A 82 -16.77 -2.71 -19.71
N ARG A 83 -17.26 -1.46 -19.63
CA ARG A 83 -18.44 -1.09 -18.83
C ARG A 83 -19.65 -1.98 -19.10
N ASN A 84 -19.84 -2.40 -20.35
CA ASN A 84 -20.99 -3.20 -20.78
C ASN A 84 -20.63 -4.66 -21.11
N VAL A 85 -19.40 -5.10 -20.80
CA VAL A 85 -18.98 -6.48 -20.98
C VAL A 85 -19.51 -7.33 -19.83
N GLU A 86 -20.03 -8.52 -20.13
CA GLU A 86 -20.43 -9.49 -19.10
C GLU A 86 -19.16 -10.03 -18.43
N PRO A 87 -19.03 -9.94 -17.10
CA PRO A 87 -17.82 -10.37 -16.41
C PRO A 87 -17.74 -11.89 -16.32
N ASP A 88 -16.52 -12.42 -16.30
CA ASP A 88 -16.27 -13.85 -16.12
C ASP A 88 -16.62 -14.34 -14.71
N THR A 89 -16.47 -13.46 -13.71
CA THR A 89 -16.76 -13.71 -12.30
C THR A 89 -17.61 -12.58 -11.72
N LEU A 90 -18.41 -12.91 -10.71
CA LEU A 90 -19.21 -11.95 -9.97
C LEU A 90 -19.08 -12.24 -8.48
N GLU A 91 -18.58 -11.26 -7.74
CA GLU A 91 -18.41 -11.30 -6.30
C GLU A 91 -19.28 -10.23 -5.64
N VAL A 92 -19.78 -10.54 -4.45
CA VAL A 92 -20.68 -9.64 -3.70
C VAL A 92 -20.09 -9.40 -2.32
N PHE A 93 -19.82 -8.13 -2.04
CA PHE A 93 -19.33 -7.65 -0.76
C PHE A 93 -20.42 -6.82 -0.08
N GLU A 94 -20.65 -7.06 1.21
CA GLU A 94 -21.65 -6.30 1.97
C GLU A 94 -21.09 -5.95 3.35
N THR A 95 -21.21 -4.68 3.70
CA THR A 95 -21.04 -4.19 5.08
C THR A 95 -22.25 -3.34 5.41
N LYS A 96 -22.95 -3.70 6.48
CA LYS A 96 -24.18 -3.03 6.91
C LYS A 96 -23.87 -1.80 7.77
N PRO A 97 -24.85 -0.92 8.02
CA PRO A 97 -24.72 0.14 9.02
C PRO A 97 -24.23 -0.41 10.36
N ILE A 98 -23.40 0.35 11.06
CA ILE A 98 -22.56 -0.15 12.17
C ILE A 98 -23.33 -0.96 13.25
N PHE A 99 -24.53 -0.52 13.64
CA PHE A 99 -25.31 -1.23 14.65
C PHE A 99 -25.94 -2.52 14.13
N GLU A 100 -26.32 -2.54 12.86
CA GLU A 100 -26.81 -3.75 12.19
C GLU A 100 -25.66 -4.74 12.01
N GLN A 101 -24.51 -4.26 11.52
CA GLN A 101 -23.28 -5.05 11.36
C GLN A 101 -22.85 -5.70 12.68
N ALA A 102 -22.82 -4.92 13.77
CA ALA A 102 -22.48 -5.43 15.10
C ALA A 102 -23.45 -6.52 15.58
N ALA A 103 -24.74 -6.42 15.22
CA ALA A 103 -25.78 -7.35 15.63
C ALA A 103 -25.86 -8.63 14.76
N MET A 104 -25.22 -8.69 13.59
CA MET A 104 -25.29 -9.85 12.68
C MET A 104 -24.73 -11.13 13.32
N TYR A 105 -23.62 -11.00 14.03
CA TYR A 105 -22.88 -12.14 14.60
C TYR A 105 -22.46 -11.83 16.05
N PRO A 106 -23.41 -11.85 17.00
CA PRO A 106 -23.17 -11.39 18.38
C PRO A 106 -22.14 -12.24 19.14
N ASP A 107 -21.92 -13.48 18.72
CA ASP A 107 -20.98 -14.41 19.36
C ASP A 107 -19.57 -14.39 18.74
N LEU A 108 -19.36 -13.64 17.64
CA LEU A 108 -18.06 -13.51 16.98
C LEU A 108 -17.35 -12.21 17.41
N PRO A 109 -16.00 -12.21 17.49
CA PRO A 109 -15.25 -11.01 17.82
C PRO A 109 -15.44 -9.96 16.72
N LYS A 110 -15.70 -8.72 17.12
CA LYS A 110 -15.83 -7.55 16.24
C LYS A 110 -14.43 -7.08 15.85
N ILE A 111 -14.06 -7.31 14.59
CA ILE A 111 -12.73 -6.99 14.08
C ILE A 111 -12.81 -5.78 13.15
N GLY A 112 -11.93 -4.80 13.36
CA GLY A 112 -11.72 -3.69 12.43
C GLY A 112 -10.37 -3.78 11.72
N TYR A 113 -10.19 -2.92 10.72
CA TYR A 113 -8.91 -2.75 10.03
C TYR A 113 -8.50 -1.28 10.09
N VAL A 114 -7.32 -0.98 10.64
CA VAL A 114 -6.72 0.36 10.57
C VAL A 114 -5.83 0.40 9.33
N HIS A 115 -6.28 1.16 8.32
CA HIS A 115 -5.53 1.35 7.07
C HIS A 115 -4.85 2.71 7.10
N MET A 116 -3.52 2.71 7.09
CA MET A 116 -2.69 3.91 7.16
C MET A 116 -2.34 4.37 5.74
N LEU A 117 -2.47 5.69 5.49
CA LEU A 117 -2.17 6.30 4.21
C LEU A 117 -0.95 7.21 4.30
N GLN A 118 0.01 6.97 3.42
CA GLN A 118 1.20 7.81 3.33
C GLN A 118 0.81 9.24 2.97
N SER A 119 1.31 10.20 3.77
CA SER A 119 0.88 11.61 3.71
C SER A 119 1.97 12.59 4.13
N GLN A 120 3.18 12.42 3.58
CA GLN A 120 4.39 13.10 4.06
C GLN A 120 4.83 14.32 3.23
N GLY A 121 4.09 14.67 2.17
CA GLY A 121 4.37 15.82 1.32
C GLY A 121 4.60 15.41 -0.14
N LEU A 122 5.19 16.31 -0.93
CA LEU A 122 5.37 16.09 -2.36
C LEU A 122 6.02 14.72 -2.63
N LEU A 123 5.45 13.94 -3.57
CA LEU A 123 5.81 12.54 -3.87
C LEU A 123 5.38 11.50 -2.82
N HIS A 124 4.68 11.89 -1.78
CA HIS A 124 4.24 11.05 -0.66
C HIS A 124 2.77 11.36 -0.35
N ASP A 125 1.99 11.66 -1.40
CA ASP A 125 0.60 12.09 -1.30
C ASP A 125 -0.36 10.99 -1.74
N THR A 126 -1.11 10.44 -0.78
CA THR A 126 -2.29 9.62 -1.07
C THR A 126 -3.54 10.48 -1.08
N TYR A 127 -4.50 10.15 -1.95
CA TYR A 127 -5.74 10.92 -2.12
C TYR A 127 -6.94 10.11 -1.65
N TYR A 128 -7.65 10.62 -0.65
CA TYR A 128 -8.93 10.11 -0.17
C TYR A 128 -10.05 10.99 -0.71
N TYR A 129 -10.95 10.43 -1.53
CA TYR A 129 -11.98 11.17 -2.25
C TYR A 129 -11.45 12.37 -3.04
N GLY A 130 -10.25 12.22 -3.63
CA GLY A 130 -9.57 13.26 -4.39
C GLY A 130 -8.97 14.39 -3.54
N VAL A 131 -9.08 14.30 -2.20
CA VAL A 131 -8.43 15.21 -1.26
C VAL A 131 -7.17 14.56 -0.72
N ASP A 132 -6.11 15.35 -0.64
CA ASP A 132 -4.83 14.93 -0.05
C ASP A 132 -5.02 14.42 1.39
N ALA A 133 -4.46 13.24 1.69
CA ALA A 133 -4.56 12.55 2.97
C ALA A 133 -4.10 13.40 4.17
N LYS A 134 -3.23 14.39 3.96
CA LYS A 134 -2.81 15.35 5.00
C LYS A 134 -3.96 16.17 5.59
N GLN A 135 -5.07 16.31 4.85
CA GLN A 135 -6.15 17.24 5.18
C GLN A 135 -7.30 16.60 5.98
N PHE A 136 -7.32 15.28 6.14
CA PHE A 136 -8.36 14.60 6.91
C PHE A 136 -7.85 14.18 8.29
N VAL A 137 -8.79 14.01 9.21
CA VAL A 137 -8.58 13.36 10.50
C VAL A 137 -9.14 11.95 10.43
N PRO A 138 -8.58 10.97 11.16
CA PRO A 138 -8.98 9.58 11.03
C PRO A 138 -10.49 9.38 11.09
N THR A 139 -10.99 8.55 10.18
CA THR A 139 -12.42 8.36 9.94
C THR A 139 -12.74 6.88 9.77
N PHE A 140 -14.01 6.53 9.98
CA PHE A 140 -14.53 5.24 9.58
C PHE A 140 -15.00 5.28 8.12
N MET A 141 -14.82 4.17 7.40
CA MET A 141 -15.36 3.96 6.07
C MET A 141 -15.70 2.48 5.83
N TYR A 142 -16.64 2.24 4.91
CA TYR A 142 -16.92 0.91 4.42
C TYR A 142 -15.74 0.38 3.60
N PRO A 143 -15.39 -0.92 3.73
CA PRO A 143 -14.31 -1.49 2.94
C PRO A 143 -14.59 -1.43 1.43
N THR A 144 -15.87 -1.53 1.02
CA THR A 144 -16.29 -1.41 -0.38
C THR A 144 -15.96 -0.05 -1.00
N GLU A 145 -15.89 1.02 -0.20
CA GLU A 145 -15.46 2.34 -0.69
C GLU A 145 -14.02 2.29 -1.20
N ILE A 146 -13.13 1.56 -0.49
CA ILE A 146 -11.74 1.37 -0.91
C ILE A 146 -11.68 0.55 -2.21
N MET A 147 -12.44 -0.54 -2.28
CA MET A 147 -12.51 -1.42 -3.46
C MET A 147 -13.06 -0.69 -4.70
N ASP A 148 -13.86 0.35 -4.50
CA ASP A 148 -14.48 1.16 -5.55
C ASP A 148 -13.71 2.46 -5.86
N GLY A 149 -12.47 2.56 -5.38
CA GLY A 149 -11.54 3.64 -5.76
C GLY A 149 -11.66 4.92 -4.96
N ALA A 150 -12.15 4.87 -3.71
CA ALA A 150 -12.10 6.02 -2.80
C ALA A 150 -10.66 6.51 -2.54
N ILE A 151 -9.66 5.64 -2.72
CA ILE A 151 -8.25 5.91 -2.45
C ILE A 151 -7.44 5.80 -3.75
N VAL A 152 -6.68 6.84 -4.05
CA VAL A 152 -5.75 6.88 -5.18
C VAL A 152 -4.35 7.20 -4.65
N SER A 153 -3.38 6.33 -4.95
CA SER A 153 -1.99 6.56 -4.57
C SER A 153 -1.35 7.57 -5.53
N GLY A 154 -0.73 8.60 -4.96
CA GLY A 154 0.22 9.48 -5.63
C GLY A 154 1.62 9.35 -5.04
N ASN A 155 1.92 8.20 -4.43
CA ASN A 155 3.16 7.97 -3.71
C ASN A 155 4.28 7.49 -4.66
N CYS A 156 5.42 8.15 -4.55
CA CYS A 156 6.71 7.79 -5.11
C CYS A 156 7.70 7.56 -3.96
N VAL A 157 7.33 6.73 -2.97
CA VAL A 157 8.17 6.32 -1.82
C VAL A 157 8.57 4.86 -1.99
N ALA A 158 9.59 4.43 -1.22
CA ALA A 158 10.36 3.19 -1.39
C ALA A 158 9.61 2.10 -2.16
N PRO A 159 10.12 1.67 -3.33
CA PRO A 159 9.36 0.82 -4.23
C PRO A 159 8.74 -0.39 -3.57
N CYS A 160 9.50 -1.03 -2.67
CA CYS A 160 9.17 -2.29 -2.06
C CYS A 160 7.94 -2.27 -1.16
N ASP A 161 7.69 -1.19 -0.43
CA ASP A 161 6.60 -1.08 0.54
C ASP A 161 5.42 -0.21 0.05
N LYS A 162 5.55 0.32 -1.17
CA LYS A 162 4.54 1.19 -1.80
C LYS A 162 3.17 0.53 -1.94
N VAL A 163 2.14 1.20 -1.41
CA VAL A 163 0.75 0.85 -1.66
C VAL A 163 0.22 1.65 -2.84
N THR A 164 0.30 1.05 -4.03
CA THR A 164 -0.24 1.64 -5.26
C THR A 164 -1.78 1.68 -5.24
N THR A 165 -2.38 2.44 -6.16
CA THR A 165 -3.85 2.42 -6.36
C THR A 165 -4.36 0.99 -6.59
N TYR A 166 -3.61 0.16 -7.31
CA TYR A 166 -3.97 -1.25 -7.51
C TYR A 166 -4.06 -2.01 -6.17
N HIS A 167 -3.10 -1.80 -5.27
CA HIS A 167 -3.09 -2.46 -3.95
C HIS A 167 -4.20 -1.95 -3.02
N HIS A 168 -4.61 -0.69 -3.14
CA HIS A 168 -5.80 -0.22 -2.42
C HIS A 168 -7.06 -0.93 -2.91
N LEU A 169 -7.26 -1.01 -4.23
CA LEU A 169 -8.42 -1.67 -4.84
C LEU A 169 -8.48 -3.17 -4.51
N HIS A 170 -7.33 -3.84 -4.54
CA HIS A 170 -7.15 -5.28 -4.27
C HIS A 170 -6.53 -5.52 -2.89
N ASN A 171 -7.05 -4.88 -1.84
CA ASN A 171 -6.43 -4.97 -0.52
C ASN A 171 -6.63 -6.38 0.10
N PRO A 172 -5.55 -7.17 0.30
CA PRO A 172 -5.66 -8.56 0.78
C PRO A 172 -6.26 -8.67 2.18
N VAL A 173 -6.00 -7.68 3.05
CA VAL A 173 -6.56 -7.64 4.40
C VAL A 173 -8.07 -7.48 4.34
N ILE A 174 -8.59 -6.63 3.46
CA ILE A 174 -10.03 -6.44 3.28
C ILE A 174 -10.67 -7.71 2.71
N GLU A 175 -10.06 -8.28 1.66
CA GLU A 175 -10.55 -9.50 1.03
C GLU A 175 -10.63 -10.67 2.03
N ASP A 176 -9.56 -10.89 2.80
CA ASP A 176 -9.53 -11.96 3.79
C ASP A 176 -10.48 -11.67 4.96
N CYS A 177 -10.61 -10.42 5.42
CA CYS A 177 -11.63 -10.05 6.41
C CYS A 177 -13.05 -10.39 5.91
N TYR A 178 -13.37 -10.14 4.64
CA TYR A 178 -14.65 -10.57 4.07
C TYR A 178 -14.80 -12.09 3.97
N LYS A 179 -13.73 -12.82 3.62
CA LYS A 179 -13.76 -14.30 3.58
C LYS A 179 -14.00 -14.90 4.96
N HIS A 180 -13.53 -14.26 6.02
CA HIS A 180 -13.62 -14.69 7.42
C HIS A 180 -14.88 -14.16 8.15
N HIS A 181 -15.49 -13.10 7.61
CA HIS A 181 -16.72 -12.52 8.13
C HIS A 181 -17.87 -13.55 8.26
N GLY A 182 -18.47 -13.62 9.45
CA GLY A 182 -19.57 -14.55 9.76
C GLY A 182 -19.12 -16.00 9.99
N LYS A 183 -17.81 -16.29 9.94
CA LYS A 183 -17.23 -17.61 10.21
C LYS A 183 -16.50 -17.64 11.54
N ASP A 184 -15.52 -16.77 11.70
CA ASP A 184 -14.68 -16.65 12.90
C ASP A 184 -14.51 -15.19 13.36
N ILE A 185 -14.89 -14.21 12.53
CA ILE A 185 -14.91 -12.79 12.90
C ILE A 185 -16.20 -12.10 12.45
N ASN A 186 -16.56 -11.02 13.13
CA ASN A 186 -17.50 -10.01 12.64
C ASN A 186 -16.70 -8.81 12.11
N PHE A 187 -16.42 -8.76 10.81
CA PHE A 187 -15.71 -7.63 10.22
C PHE A 187 -16.58 -6.37 10.24
N MET A 188 -16.12 -5.35 10.95
CA MET A 188 -16.88 -4.13 11.22
C MET A 188 -16.63 -3.01 10.21
N GLY A 189 -15.49 -3.04 9.50
CA GLY A 189 -15.09 -2.04 8.52
C GLY A 189 -13.69 -1.48 8.75
N VAL A 190 -13.41 -0.32 8.16
CA VAL A 190 -12.06 0.27 8.12
C VAL A 190 -12.01 1.58 8.89
N ILE A 191 -11.01 1.75 9.75
CA ILE A 191 -10.58 3.03 10.30
C ILE A 191 -9.44 3.52 9.42
N LEU A 192 -9.70 4.54 8.61
CA LEU A 192 -8.70 5.17 7.77
C LEU A 192 -7.93 6.21 8.59
N THR A 193 -6.60 6.18 8.53
CA THR A 193 -5.74 7.20 9.14
C THR A 193 -4.64 7.60 8.16
N ASN A 194 -3.92 8.67 8.48
CA ASN A 194 -2.82 9.18 7.68
C ASN A 194 -1.48 9.08 8.44
N GLU A 195 -0.38 9.15 7.71
CA GLU A 195 1.00 9.11 8.23
C GLU A 195 1.66 10.47 7.96
N ASN A 196 1.56 11.37 8.94
CA ASN A 196 2.11 12.73 8.82
C ASN A 196 3.54 12.79 9.37
N VAL A 197 4.29 13.80 8.93
CA VAL A 197 5.68 14.02 9.41
C VAL A 197 5.75 14.69 10.79
N PHE A 198 4.70 15.43 11.20
CA PHE A 198 4.72 16.17 12.45
C PHE A 198 4.22 15.31 13.61
N LEU A 199 5.01 15.22 14.68
CA LEU A 199 4.67 14.45 15.88
C LEU A 199 3.29 14.80 16.46
N ALA A 200 2.93 16.08 16.49
CA ALA A 200 1.64 16.52 17.00
C ALA A 200 0.45 15.97 16.18
N ASP A 201 0.63 15.79 14.87
CA ASP A 201 -0.36 15.17 14.02
C ASP A 201 -0.43 13.65 14.29
N LYS A 202 0.72 12.97 14.41
CA LYS A 202 0.79 11.55 14.80
C LYS A 202 0.05 11.28 16.12
N GLU A 203 0.29 12.12 17.13
CA GLU A 203 -0.38 12.05 18.43
C GLU A 203 -1.89 12.23 18.30
N ARG A 204 -2.32 13.30 17.61
CA ARG A 204 -3.75 13.61 17.41
C ARG A 204 -4.48 12.50 16.66
N HIS A 205 -3.87 11.95 15.62
CA HIS A 205 -4.51 10.96 14.77
C HIS A 205 -4.58 9.60 15.44
N SER A 206 -3.50 9.16 16.09
CA SER A 206 -3.54 7.92 16.88
C SER A 206 -4.48 7.99 18.08
N ASP A 207 -4.69 9.17 18.69
CA ASP A 207 -5.75 9.37 19.70
C ASP A 207 -7.15 9.17 19.10
N MET A 208 -7.38 9.67 17.88
CA MET A 208 -8.65 9.49 17.18
C MET A 208 -8.87 8.03 16.77
N VAL A 209 -7.85 7.34 16.25
CA VAL A 209 -7.91 5.91 15.92
C VAL A 209 -8.31 5.08 17.14
N ALA A 210 -7.62 5.29 18.28
CA ALA A 210 -7.94 4.58 19.52
C ALA A 210 -9.36 4.89 20.02
N LYS A 211 -9.80 6.15 19.92
CA LYS A 211 -11.19 6.54 20.24
C LYS A 211 -12.21 5.85 19.33
N LEU A 212 -11.96 5.78 18.03
CA LEU A 212 -12.86 5.12 17.07
C LEU A 212 -12.94 3.62 17.36
N ALA A 213 -11.81 2.96 17.61
CA ALA A 213 -11.77 1.53 17.96
C ALA A 213 -12.58 1.24 19.25
N GLU A 214 -12.41 2.06 20.29
CA GLU A 214 -13.19 1.98 21.54
C GLU A 214 -14.69 2.25 21.29
N TRP A 215 -15.01 3.29 20.52
CA TRP A 215 -16.40 3.72 20.28
C TRP A 215 -17.19 2.69 19.48
N MET A 216 -16.54 2.04 18.51
CA MET A 216 -17.07 0.92 17.74
C MET A 216 -17.11 -0.39 18.54
N GLN A 217 -16.57 -0.39 19.77
CA GLN A 217 -16.48 -1.54 20.67
C GLN A 217 -15.77 -2.74 20.03
N LEU A 218 -14.72 -2.47 19.25
CA LEU A 218 -13.95 -3.53 18.58
C LEU A 218 -13.28 -4.44 19.61
N ASP A 219 -13.26 -5.73 19.31
CA ASP A 219 -12.55 -6.73 20.10
C ASP A 219 -11.09 -6.86 19.63
N GLY A 220 -10.83 -6.56 18.35
CA GLY A 220 -9.48 -6.46 17.81
C GLY A 220 -9.38 -5.66 16.52
N VAL A 221 -8.16 -5.28 16.14
CA VAL A 221 -7.83 -4.64 14.87
C VAL A 221 -6.60 -5.23 14.21
N LEU A 222 -6.63 -5.27 12.88
CA LEU A 222 -5.44 -5.40 12.03
C LEU A 222 -4.93 -3.98 11.74
N ILE A 223 -3.61 -3.77 11.69
CA ILE A 223 -3.01 -2.49 11.29
C ILE A 223 -1.94 -2.74 10.24
N THR A 224 -2.04 -2.05 9.10
CA THR A 224 -1.01 -2.03 8.05
C THR A 224 -0.47 -0.61 7.90
N GLU A 225 0.83 -0.47 7.67
CA GLU A 225 1.47 0.82 7.34
C GLU A 225 1.79 0.94 5.84
N GLU A 226 2.13 2.14 5.40
CA GLU A 226 2.74 2.38 4.10
C GLU A 226 4.06 3.13 4.23
N GLY A 227 5.14 2.55 3.70
CA GLY A 227 6.48 3.08 3.88
C GLY A 227 7.16 2.58 5.15
N TYR A 228 8.40 3.02 5.38
CA TYR A 228 9.21 2.63 6.52
C TYR A 228 9.93 3.82 7.19
N GLY A 229 10.38 3.62 8.43
CA GLY A 229 11.13 4.59 9.21
C GLY A 229 10.25 5.62 9.92
N ASN A 230 9.75 6.63 9.20
CA ASN A 230 8.83 7.62 9.81
C ASN A 230 7.43 7.04 10.10
N PRO A 231 6.81 6.26 9.19
CA PRO A 231 5.55 5.55 9.44
C PRO A 231 5.58 4.59 10.63
N ASP A 232 6.73 3.96 10.93
CA ASP A 232 6.86 3.03 12.07
C ASP A 232 6.44 3.68 13.40
N THR A 233 6.70 4.99 13.55
CA THR A 233 6.25 5.75 14.72
C THR A 233 4.71 5.87 14.78
N ASP A 234 4.05 6.09 13.65
CA ASP A 234 2.57 6.08 13.57
C ASP A 234 2.03 4.68 13.88
N LEU A 235 2.63 3.63 13.31
CA LEU A 235 2.25 2.24 13.51
C LEU A 235 2.29 1.85 15.00
N MET A 236 3.42 2.14 15.66
CA MET A 236 3.62 1.83 17.08
C MET A 236 2.77 2.69 17.98
N MET A 237 2.50 3.95 17.61
CA MET A 237 1.62 4.82 18.38
C MET A 237 0.16 4.40 18.28
N ASN A 238 -0.31 3.99 17.10
CA ASN A 238 -1.62 3.37 16.90
C ASN A 238 -1.73 2.08 17.72
N CYS A 239 -0.75 1.18 17.62
CA CYS A 239 -0.71 -0.07 18.39
C CYS A 239 -0.86 0.18 19.90
N ARG A 240 0.02 1.02 20.47
CA ARG A 240 0.04 1.38 21.88
C ARG A 240 -1.30 1.94 22.36
N LYS A 241 -1.85 2.91 21.64
CA LYS A 241 -3.06 3.61 22.09
C LYS A 241 -4.30 2.75 21.95
N VAL A 242 -4.40 1.94 20.89
CA VAL A 242 -5.53 1.00 20.69
C VAL A 242 -5.50 -0.13 21.72
N GLU A 243 -4.35 -0.76 21.99
CA GLU A 243 -4.23 -1.78 23.06
C GLU A 243 -4.59 -1.22 24.44
N ARG A 244 -4.20 0.03 24.74
CA ARG A 244 -4.57 0.71 26.00
C ARG A 244 -6.08 1.02 26.13
N LYS A 245 -6.84 0.90 25.04
CA LYS A 245 -8.32 0.93 25.06
C LYS A 245 -8.94 -0.46 25.25
N GLY A 246 -8.13 -1.49 25.43
CA GLY A 246 -8.58 -2.87 25.61
C GLY A 246 -8.89 -3.61 24.31
N VAL A 247 -8.53 -3.04 23.15
CA VAL A 247 -8.73 -3.63 21.82
C VAL A 247 -7.45 -4.34 21.39
N LYS A 248 -7.54 -5.62 21.01
CA LYS A 248 -6.37 -6.40 20.60
C LYS A 248 -5.80 -5.91 19.28
N VAL A 249 -4.48 -5.86 19.13
CA VAL A 249 -3.84 -5.38 17.89
C VAL A 249 -2.98 -6.48 17.27
N VAL A 250 -3.09 -6.65 15.95
CA VAL A 250 -2.13 -7.40 15.13
C VAL A 250 -1.58 -6.48 14.06
N LEU A 251 -0.26 -6.39 13.98
CA LEU A 251 0.45 -5.57 13.00
C LEU A 251 0.81 -6.41 11.77
N ILE A 252 0.76 -5.78 10.60
CA ILE A 252 1.29 -6.31 9.35
C ILE A 252 2.22 -5.24 8.80
N THR A 253 3.51 -5.58 8.69
CA THR A 253 4.58 -4.65 8.28
C THR A 253 5.74 -5.46 7.69
N ASP A 254 6.70 -4.80 7.04
CA ASP A 254 7.97 -5.35 6.61
C ASP A 254 9.13 -4.94 7.54
N GLU A 255 10.34 -5.29 7.14
CA GLU A 255 11.52 -5.19 7.98
C GLU A 255 12.74 -4.64 7.24
N PHE A 256 13.49 -3.75 7.91
CA PHE A 256 14.69 -3.13 7.35
C PHE A 256 15.91 -3.33 8.26
N PRO A 257 16.38 -4.59 8.47
CA PRO A 257 17.46 -4.91 9.40
C PRO A 257 18.86 -4.53 8.87
N GLY A 258 18.94 -3.86 7.71
CA GLY A 258 20.19 -3.55 7.02
C GLY A 258 20.78 -4.78 6.31
N LYS A 259 21.76 -4.53 5.44
CA LYS A 259 22.37 -5.57 4.58
C LYS A 259 23.02 -6.73 5.35
N ASP A 260 23.48 -6.49 6.58
CA ASP A 260 24.07 -7.51 7.43
C ASP A 260 23.07 -8.17 8.41
N GLY A 261 21.81 -7.72 8.40
CA GLY A 261 20.72 -8.25 9.20
C GLY A 261 20.80 -7.93 10.69
N LYS A 262 21.61 -6.94 11.11
CA LYS A 262 21.86 -6.64 12.54
C LYS A 262 21.25 -5.33 13.04
N SER A 263 20.69 -4.52 12.16
CA SER A 263 19.96 -3.32 12.56
C SER A 263 18.62 -3.70 13.17
N GLN A 264 18.03 -2.78 13.94
CA GLN A 264 16.64 -2.94 14.35
C GLN A 264 15.76 -2.91 13.09
N SER A 265 14.87 -3.89 12.94
CA SER A 265 14.02 -4.02 11.76
C SER A 265 13.03 -2.85 11.59
N LEU A 266 12.59 -2.27 12.70
CA LEU A 266 11.68 -1.13 12.77
C LEU A 266 12.35 0.02 13.51
N ALA A 267 12.08 1.26 13.11
CA ALA A 267 12.63 2.47 13.69
C ALA A 267 12.02 2.85 15.04
N ASP A 268 10.80 2.38 15.33
CA ASP A 268 10.15 2.52 16.63
C ASP A 268 9.55 1.18 17.08
N THR A 269 9.39 1.01 18.39
CA THR A 269 8.76 -0.18 18.99
C THR A 269 7.94 0.20 20.23
N CYS A 270 6.96 -0.63 20.59
CA CYS A 270 6.23 -0.49 21.85
C CYS A 270 6.01 -1.86 22.50
N GLU A 271 5.90 -1.89 23.83
CA GLU A 271 5.67 -3.13 24.58
C GLU A 271 4.30 -3.76 24.25
N GLU A 272 3.35 -2.94 23.79
CA GLU A 272 2.03 -3.39 23.37
C GLU A 272 2.03 -4.18 22.05
N ALA A 273 3.06 -4.03 21.20
CA ALA A 273 3.19 -4.73 19.92
C ALA A 273 3.59 -6.20 20.10
N THR A 274 2.63 -7.03 20.51
CA THR A 274 2.85 -8.44 20.87
C THR A 274 2.47 -9.44 19.77
N ALA A 275 1.81 -8.99 18.70
CA ALA A 275 1.45 -9.80 17.55
C ALA A 275 1.74 -9.04 16.24
N LEU A 276 2.64 -9.60 15.43
CA LEU A 276 3.10 -9.00 14.18
C LEU A 276 3.30 -10.09 13.13
N ALA A 277 2.85 -9.83 11.90
CA ALA A 277 3.13 -10.61 10.71
C ALA A 277 4.07 -9.81 9.79
N SER A 278 5.27 -10.34 9.57
CA SER A 278 6.28 -9.73 8.71
C SER A 278 6.02 -10.08 7.24
N CYS A 279 6.04 -9.07 6.37
CA CYS A 279 5.93 -9.19 4.90
C CYS A 279 7.30 -9.31 4.22
N GLY A 280 8.34 -9.72 4.96
CA GLY A 280 9.70 -9.88 4.47
C GLY A 280 10.62 -8.71 4.81
N GLN A 281 11.85 -8.76 4.29
CA GLN A 281 12.89 -7.78 4.59
C GLN A 281 13.41 -7.08 3.32
N GLY A 282 13.57 -5.76 3.39
CA GLY A 282 13.87 -4.90 2.24
C GLY A 282 15.35 -4.82 1.83
N ASN A 283 16.27 -5.41 2.59
CA ASN A 283 17.73 -5.28 2.37
C ASN A 283 18.38 -6.49 1.68
N ALA A 284 17.60 -7.52 1.33
CA ALA A 284 18.09 -8.67 0.57
C ALA A 284 18.60 -8.21 -0.80
N THR A 285 19.80 -8.64 -1.20
CA THR A 285 20.39 -8.22 -2.48
C THR A 285 20.13 -9.25 -3.58
N LEU A 286 19.82 -8.76 -4.78
CA LEU A 286 19.58 -9.55 -5.98
C LEU A 286 20.48 -9.07 -7.14
N GLN A 287 20.75 -10.00 -8.07
CA GLN A 287 21.42 -9.71 -9.33
C GLN A 287 20.37 -9.61 -10.44
N PHE A 288 20.38 -8.51 -11.17
CA PHE A 288 19.50 -8.21 -12.29
C PHE A 288 20.29 -8.42 -13.58
N PRO A 289 19.99 -9.46 -14.38
CA PRO A 289 20.69 -9.71 -15.63
C PRO A 289 20.33 -8.66 -16.69
N VAL A 290 21.14 -8.59 -17.74
CA VAL A 290 20.83 -7.77 -18.92
C VAL A 290 19.49 -8.21 -19.53
N MET A 291 18.64 -7.25 -19.86
CA MET A 291 17.33 -7.49 -20.46
C MET A 291 17.31 -7.06 -21.93
N ASP A 292 16.75 -7.89 -22.80
CA ASP A 292 16.59 -7.57 -24.23
C ASP A 292 15.66 -6.37 -24.47
N ARG A 293 14.74 -6.12 -23.53
CA ARG A 293 13.74 -5.06 -23.61
C ARG A 293 13.61 -4.34 -22.28
N ILE A 294 13.81 -3.02 -22.33
CA ILE A 294 13.59 -2.10 -21.21
C ILE A 294 12.53 -1.10 -21.64
N ILE A 295 11.56 -0.83 -20.77
CA ILE A 295 10.55 0.23 -20.96
C ILE A 295 10.73 1.23 -19.82
N GLY A 296 10.99 2.49 -20.16
CA GLY A 296 11.36 3.51 -19.18
C GLY A 296 12.86 3.86 -19.26
N THR A 297 13.52 4.02 -18.13
CA THR A 297 14.93 4.44 -18.04
C THR A 297 15.68 3.68 -16.95
N MET A 298 16.98 3.45 -17.16
CA MET A 298 17.91 2.92 -16.15
C MET A 298 18.75 4.00 -15.46
N GLU A 299 18.63 5.27 -15.87
CA GLU A 299 19.48 6.37 -15.39
C GLU A 299 19.45 6.57 -13.87
N TYR A 300 18.39 6.10 -13.21
CA TYR A 300 18.19 6.29 -11.78
C TYR A 300 18.64 5.12 -10.91
N ILE A 301 18.97 3.95 -11.47
CA ILE A 301 19.22 2.72 -10.71
C ILE A 301 20.23 2.94 -9.57
N GLU A 302 21.39 3.55 -9.85
CA GLU A 302 22.42 3.78 -8.83
C GLU A 302 22.04 4.76 -7.72
N ASN A 303 21.09 5.66 -8.00
CA ASN A 303 20.63 6.70 -7.08
C ASN A 303 19.28 6.36 -6.43
N GLN A 304 18.69 5.22 -6.80
CA GLN A 304 17.39 4.78 -6.34
C GLN A 304 17.49 4.04 -5.02
N ILE A 305 16.39 4.00 -4.26
CA ILE A 305 16.32 3.13 -3.07
C ILE A 305 16.61 1.69 -3.48
N GLY A 306 17.53 1.05 -2.73
CA GLY A 306 18.07 -0.27 -3.00
C GLY A 306 19.28 -0.32 -3.95
N GLY A 307 19.54 0.73 -4.73
CA GLY A 307 20.74 0.87 -5.55
C GLY A 307 21.88 1.59 -4.84
N TRP A 308 23.08 1.57 -5.45
CA TRP A 308 24.23 2.34 -5.00
C TRP A 308 25.16 2.70 -6.16
N ALA A 309 26.04 3.68 -5.95
CA ALA A 309 27.02 4.09 -6.95
C ALA A 309 27.92 2.90 -7.37
N GLY A 310 27.99 2.63 -8.67
CA GLY A 310 28.74 1.51 -9.24
C GLY A 310 28.05 0.15 -9.13
N CYS A 311 26.75 0.11 -8.81
CA CYS A 311 26.00 -1.15 -8.80
C CYS A 311 25.58 -1.61 -10.21
N VAL A 312 25.68 -0.73 -11.21
CA VAL A 312 25.40 -1.03 -12.62
C VAL A 312 26.70 -1.36 -13.36
N ASN A 313 26.74 -2.53 -14.00
CA ASN A 313 27.86 -2.99 -14.81
C ASN A 313 27.85 -2.35 -16.22
N GLU A 314 29.00 -2.39 -16.91
CA GLU A 314 29.14 -1.83 -18.27
C GLU A 314 28.19 -2.49 -19.30
N ASP A 315 27.80 -3.75 -19.07
CA ASP A 315 26.89 -4.49 -19.94
C ASP A 315 25.40 -4.19 -19.66
N GLY A 316 25.10 -3.38 -18.64
CA GLY A 316 23.74 -3.03 -18.23
C GLY A 316 23.09 -3.99 -17.24
N SER A 317 23.79 -5.05 -16.80
CA SER A 317 23.35 -5.81 -15.61
C SER A 317 23.62 -5.00 -14.34
N PHE A 318 22.93 -5.27 -13.25
CA PHE A 318 23.15 -4.56 -11.99
C PHE A 318 22.84 -5.39 -10.75
N GLU A 319 23.41 -4.98 -9.63
CA GLU A 319 23.11 -5.52 -8.30
C GLU A 319 22.31 -4.47 -7.52
N ALA A 320 21.24 -4.88 -6.83
CA ALA A 320 20.47 -3.98 -5.98
C ALA A 320 19.76 -4.73 -4.85
N GLU A 321 19.43 -4.03 -3.76
CA GLU A 321 18.52 -4.55 -2.75
C GLU A 321 17.11 -4.65 -3.30
N ILE A 322 16.35 -5.64 -2.82
CA ILE A 322 14.96 -5.91 -3.21
C ILE A 322 14.06 -4.67 -3.05
N GLN A 323 14.45 -3.75 -2.16
CA GLN A 323 13.93 -2.39 -2.00
C GLN A 323 13.65 -1.64 -3.31
N ILE A 324 14.39 -1.91 -4.38
CA ILE A 324 14.21 -1.27 -5.69
C ILE A 324 12.98 -1.79 -6.46
N ILE A 325 12.45 -2.95 -6.08
CA ILE A 325 11.35 -3.64 -6.78
C ILE A 325 10.01 -3.12 -6.27
N ILE A 326 9.13 -2.76 -7.19
CA ILE A 326 7.78 -2.30 -6.83
C ILE A 326 7.02 -3.39 -6.06
N ALA A 327 6.57 -3.04 -4.84
CA ALA A 327 5.74 -3.79 -3.91
C ALA A 327 6.31 -5.14 -3.44
N SER A 328 7.63 -5.30 -3.45
CA SER A 328 8.27 -6.56 -3.06
C SER A 328 8.13 -6.92 -1.58
N THR A 329 8.00 -5.95 -0.68
CA THR A 329 7.82 -6.15 0.76
C THR A 329 6.57 -5.45 1.30
N ILE A 330 5.64 -5.03 0.42
CA ILE A 330 4.41 -4.32 0.78
C ILE A 330 3.72 -4.83 2.05
N ALA A 331 3.51 -3.91 3.00
CA ALA A 331 3.03 -4.12 4.35
C ALA A 331 1.52 -4.42 4.48
N ASN A 332 0.91 -5.02 3.46
CA ASN A 332 -0.51 -5.43 3.47
C ASN A 332 -0.75 -6.89 3.07
N GLY A 333 0.33 -7.68 2.96
CA GLY A 333 0.26 -9.12 2.66
C GLY A 333 0.00 -9.47 1.19
N PHE A 334 0.21 -8.54 0.25
CA PHE A 334 0.01 -8.81 -1.18
C PHE A 334 1.06 -9.80 -1.73
N ASN A 335 2.30 -9.69 -1.25
CA ASN A 335 3.36 -10.65 -1.56
C ASN A 335 3.31 -11.83 -0.57
N LYS A 336 4.04 -12.90 -0.90
CA LYS A 336 4.12 -14.11 -0.05
C LYS A 336 5.42 -14.18 0.76
N LEU A 337 6.17 -13.08 0.81
CA LEU A 337 7.37 -13.03 1.63
C LEU A 337 6.95 -13.00 3.10
N ALA A 338 7.66 -13.76 3.91
CA ALA A 338 7.48 -13.74 5.34
C ALA A 338 8.79 -14.13 6.01
N ALA A 339 9.10 -13.48 7.12
CA ALA A 339 10.09 -14.00 8.05
C ALA A 339 9.52 -15.25 8.74
N ARG A 340 10.15 -16.41 8.56
CA ARG A 340 9.80 -17.65 9.27
C ARG A 340 10.86 -17.95 10.32
N GLY A 341 10.70 -17.30 11.47
CA GLY A 341 11.42 -17.59 12.70
C GLY A 341 12.56 -16.61 13.03
N TYR A 342 12.85 -16.56 14.33
CA TYR A 342 14.15 -16.22 14.90
C TYR A 342 14.55 -17.37 15.82
#